data_AF-A0A812SBG7-F1
#
_entry.id   AF-A0A812SBG7-F1
#
_cell.length_a   1.000
_cell.length_b   1.000
_cell.length_c   1.000
_cell.angle_alpha   90.00
_cell.angle_beta   90.00
_cell.angle_gamma   90.00
#
_symmetry.space_group_name_H-M   'P 1'
#
loop_
_entity.id
_entity.type
_entity.pdbx_description
1 polymer ?
#
loop_
_entity_poly.entity_id
_entity_poly.type
_entity_poly.pdbx_seq_one_letter_code
_entity_poly.pdbx_strand_id
1 'polypeptide(L)'
;GQLIHVEEAVAVLIKALVAVAELYLKEPVKRAVLGVPARWTKAQRAALEYSATLAGLKSVRLIPEPELAVRAYGIRASPNAQIITGGGNLGPKPQGLQGNIELDELQQRVEEDPYAASQADFTQHMAVQMKQRDPTLKHIMVADLGGGTFDVCIVRKWVEWDEIHMLFTSGDERLGGDDFDIAIVDWVLKELKPELAKQRKWPVPAAQRQNLLLQARKAKERLSSSETAELSIGDLKVTVSRDNFRVVCLPVLQRMLQPIREAAYGAHLRLPFESLALDTVEMAGKARKRKMSEKDLQRKSRSLRAKHKSTDIEDRDEIKVDEILLIGAATWTPAVREMLMLCTGVQPNSAVIDPETAVALGAVILASIMDNQMVDMQVHSNWRAAWTQYLLDRPELVEKLQEPVRA
;
A
#
# COMPACT_ATOMS: atom_id res chain seq x y z
N GLY A 1 16.24 -27.92 -20.41
CA GLY A 1 16.50 -26.70 -19.63
C GLY A 1 16.73 -27.11 -18.20
N GLN A 2 17.69 -26.48 -17.52
CA GLN A 2 17.90 -26.70 -16.10
C GLN A 2 16.67 -26.19 -15.33
N LEU A 3 16.18 -26.97 -14.37
CA LEU A 3 15.17 -26.51 -13.42
C LEU A 3 15.85 -25.50 -12.50
N ILE A 4 15.28 -24.30 -12.39
CA ILE A 4 15.76 -23.23 -11.52
C ILE A 4 14.62 -22.93 -10.54
N HIS A 5 14.91 -22.96 -9.25
CA HIS A 5 13.95 -22.56 -8.22
C HIS A 5 13.75 -21.04 -8.25
N VAL A 6 12.56 -20.56 -7.87
CA VAL A 6 12.24 -19.12 -7.91
C VAL A 6 13.20 -18.34 -7.01
N GLU A 7 13.57 -18.93 -5.88
CA GLU A 7 14.49 -18.37 -4.91
C GLU A 7 15.90 -18.19 -5.48
N GLU A 8 16.36 -19.11 -6.33
CA GLU A 8 17.65 -19.00 -7.02
C GLU A 8 17.64 -17.86 -8.05
N ALA A 9 16.53 -17.72 -8.79
CA ALA A 9 16.37 -16.62 -9.74
C ALA A 9 16.34 -15.26 -9.02
N VAL A 10 15.64 -15.16 -7.89
CA VAL A 10 15.60 -13.95 -7.06
C VAL A 10 16.97 -13.66 -6.43
N ALA A 11 17.69 -14.69 -5.98
CA ALA A 11 19.05 -14.53 -5.43
C ALA A 11 20.02 -13.90 -6.43
N VAL A 12 19.92 -14.24 -7.72
CA VAL A 12 20.73 -13.62 -8.78
C VAL A 12 20.46 -12.11 -8.88
N LEU A 13 19.20 -11.68 -8.77
CA LEU A 13 18.83 -10.27 -8.78
C LEU A 13 19.36 -9.54 -7.55
N ILE A 14 19.20 -10.12 -6.36
CA ILE A 14 19.73 -9.55 -5.11
C ILE A 14 21.24 -9.42 -5.19
N LYS A 15 21.94 -10.44 -5.70
CA LYS A 15 23.40 -10.42 -5.88
C LYS A 15 23.85 -9.31 -6.82
N ALA A 16 23.09 -9.05 -7.89
CA ALA A 16 23.37 -7.93 -8.79
C ALA A 16 23.23 -6.57 -8.07
N LEU A 17 22.17 -6.40 -7.26
CA LEU A 17 21.97 -5.18 -6.47
C LEU A 17 23.08 -4.98 -5.42
N VAL A 18 23.46 -6.05 -4.72
CA VAL A 18 24.58 -6.04 -3.77
C VAL A 18 25.87 -5.64 -4.47
N ALA A 19 26.19 -6.24 -5.63
CA ALA A 19 27.40 -5.90 -6.38
C ALA A 19 27.44 -4.43 -6.81
N VAL A 20 26.29 -3.86 -7.22
CA VAL A 20 26.19 -2.42 -7.54
C VAL A 20 26.44 -1.56 -6.29
N ALA A 21 25.87 -1.93 -5.15
CA ALA A 21 26.07 -1.23 -3.89
C ALA A 21 27.54 -1.31 -3.42
N GLU A 22 28.16 -2.48 -3.47
CA GLU A 22 29.57 -2.68 -3.12
C GLU A 22 30.52 -1.91 -4.04
N LEU A 23 30.21 -1.83 -5.34
CA LEU A 23 30.98 -1.01 -6.29
C LEU A 23 30.94 0.47 -5.91
N TYR A 24 29.77 0.96 -5.48
CA TYR A 24 29.59 2.36 -5.08
C TYR A 24 30.25 2.65 -3.72
N LEU A 25 30.03 1.80 -2.73
CA LEU A 25 30.52 1.97 -1.35
C LEU A 25 32.01 1.63 -1.21
N LYS A 26 32.57 0.84 -2.12
CA LYS A 26 33.92 0.25 -2.05
C LYS A 26 34.14 -0.62 -0.80
N GLU A 27 33.06 -1.15 -0.25
CA GLU A 27 33.04 -1.99 0.95
C GLU A 27 32.03 -3.13 0.79
N PRO A 28 32.24 -4.28 1.46
CA PRO A 28 31.34 -5.41 1.36
C PRO A 28 30.00 -5.15 2.07
N VAL A 29 28.89 -5.48 1.40
CA VAL A 29 27.53 -5.31 1.93
C VAL A 29 27.05 -6.62 2.54
N LYS A 30 26.87 -6.63 3.85
CA LYS A 30 26.54 -7.86 4.61
C LYS A 30 25.10 -7.89 5.13
N ARG A 31 24.42 -6.75 5.17
CA ARG A 31 23.07 -6.61 5.75
C ARG A 31 22.24 -5.72 4.82
N ALA A 32 20.94 -5.95 4.76
CA ALA A 32 20.03 -5.12 3.98
C ALA A 32 18.65 -5.00 4.65
N VAL A 33 17.97 -3.89 4.38
CA VAL A 33 16.53 -3.74 4.61
C VAL A 33 15.84 -3.91 3.25
N LEU A 34 14.83 -4.77 3.17
CA LEU A 34 14.09 -5.03 1.93
C LEU A 34 12.61 -4.72 2.14
N GLY A 35 12.02 -4.01 1.18
CA GLY A 35 10.57 -3.82 1.10
C GLY A 35 9.86 -5.09 0.64
N VAL A 36 8.70 -5.38 1.22
CA VAL A 36 7.79 -6.44 0.75
C VAL A 36 6.34 -5.94 0.75
N PRO A 37 5.47 -6.42 -0.14
CA PRO A 37 4.04 -6.12 -0.09
C PRO A 37 3.44 -6.46 1.28
N ALA A 38 2.53 -5.62 1.77
CA ALA A 38 2.10 -5.69 3.17
C ALA A 38 1.43 -7.02 3.52
N ARG A 39 0.70 -7.60 2.56
CA ARG A 39 -0.09 -8.84 2.75
C ARG A 39 0.70 -10.13 2.49
N TRP A 40 1.97 -10.05 2.10
CA TRP A 40 2.78 -11.26 1.89
C TRP A 40 2.78 -12.20 3.10
N THR A 41 2.51 -13.47 2.82
CA THR A 41 2.50 -14.56 3.79
C THR A 41 3.88 -14.82 4.39
N LYS A 42 3.90 -15.53 5.54
CA LYS A 42 5.15 -15.99 6.17
C LYS A 42 6.01 -16.82 5.19
N ALA A 43 5.38 -17.64 4.35
CA ALA A 43 6.10 -18.46 3.37
C ALA A 43 6.79 -17.62 2.29
N GLN A 44 6.11 -16.61 1.73
CA GLN A 44 6.71 -15.70 0.74
C GLN A 44 7.87 -14.90 1.35
N ARG A 45 7.72 -14.43 2.58
CA ARG A 45 8.78 -13.74 3.33
C ARG A 45 10.00 -14.64 3.56
N ALA A 46 9.79 -15.86 4.04
CA ALA A 46 10.85 -16.84 4.25
C ALA A 46 11.58 -17.20 2.94
N ALA A 47 10.86 -17.32 1.82
CA ALA A 47 11.46 -17.56 0.50
C ALA A 47 12.37 -16.39 0.06
N LEU A 48 11.97 -15.14 0.33
CA LEU A 48 12.81 -13.97 0.05
C LEU A 48 14.05 -13.92 0.97
N GLU A 49 13.90 -14.22 2.26
CA GLU A 49 15.04 -14.31 3.21
C GLU A 49 16.04 -15.38 2.78
N TYR A 50 15.53 -16.54 2.33
CA TYR A 50 16.36 -17.61 1.77
C TYR A 50 17.09 -17.14 0.50
N SER A 51 16.38 -16.47 -0.41
CA SER A 51 16.99 -15.88 -1.62
C SER A 51 18.09 -14.87 -1.29
N ALA A 52 17.89 -14.04 -0.26
CA ALA A 52 18.89 -13.08 0.21
C ALA A 52 20.13 -13.78 0.82
N THR A 53 19.91 -14.90 1.53
CA THR A 53 20.99 -15.74 2.06
C THR A 53 21.81 -16.35 0.93
N LEU A 54 21.16 -16.90 -0.10
CA LEU A 54 21.83 -17.39 -1.32
C LEU A 54 22.63 -16.30 -2.04
N ALA A 55 22.20 -15.04 -1.94
CA ALA A 55 22.90 -13.89 -2.50
C ALA A 55 24.12 -13.43 -1.68
N GLY A 56 24.37 -14.02 -0.50
CA GLY A 56 25.51 -13.72 0.36
C GLY A 56 25.25 -12.69 1.47
N LEU A 57 24.01 -12.25 1.65
CA LEU A 57 23.63 -11.38 2.78
C LEU A 57 23.57 -12.22 4.07
N LYS A 58 24.15 -11.69 5.16
CA LYS A 58 24.15 -12.36 6.47
C LYS A 58 22.81 -12.22 7.20
N SER A 59 22.12 -11.12 7.00
CA SER A 59 20.82 -10.86 7.60
C SER A 59 20.07 -9.84 6.74
N VAL A 60 18.78 -10.05 6.58
CA VAL A 60 17.88 -9.05 6.01
C VAL A 60 16.76 -8.73 6.97
N ARG A 61 16.27 -7.50 6.90
CA ARG A 61 15.05 -7.10 7.58
C ARG A 61 13.98 -6.81 6.53
N LEU A 62 12.92 -7.63 6.54
CA LEU A 62 11.78 -7.43 5.65
C LEU A 62 10.78 -6.48 6.30
N ILE A 63 10.42 -5.41 5.60
CA ILE A 63 9.48 -4.40 6.08
C ILE A 63 8.39 -4.19 5.03
N PRO A 64 7.11 -4.06 5.43
CA PRO A 64 6.05 -3.68 4.52
C PRO A 64 6.40 -2.41 3.72
N GLU A 65 6.25 -2.46 2.40
CA GLU A 65 6.45 -1.32 1.49
C GLU A 65 5.70 -0.04 1.93
N PRO A 66 4.41 -0.08 2.30
CA PRO A 66 3.73 1.12 2.79
C PRO A 66 4.35 1.69 4.08
N GLU A 67 4.94 0.85 4.94
CA GLU A 67 5.63 1.33 6.14
C GLU A 67 6.92 2.07 5.77
N LEU A 68 7.71 1.54 4.83
CA LEU A 68 8.93 2.21 4.35
C LEU A 68 8.59 3.54 3.66
N ALA A 69 7.58 3.55 2.80
CA ALA A 69 7.08 4.75 2.14
C ALA A 69 6.67 5.84 3.14
N VAL A 70 5.94 5.45 4.20
CA VAL A 70 5.49 6.36 5.26
C VAL A 70 6.67 6.94 6.04
N ARG A 71 7.71 6.14 6.34
CA ARG A 71 8.95 6.63 6.96
C ARG A 71 9.62 7.69 6.11
N ALA A 72 9.76 7.44 4.81
CA ALA A 72 10.36 8.39 3.89
C ALA A 72 9.55 9.69 3.75
N TYR A 73 8.22 9.60 3.76
CA TYR A 73 7.35 10.78 3.82
C TYR A 73 7.50 11.53 5.13
N GLY A 74 7.58 10.80 6.25
CA GLY A 74 7.81 11.33 7.59
C GLY A 74 8.97 12.29 7.68
N ILE A 75 10.16 11.84 7.32
CA ILE A 75 11.38 12.66 7.32
C ILE A 75 11.21 13.92 6.48
N ARG A 76 10.61 13.80 5.30
CA ARG A 76 10.48 14.94 4.39
C ARG A 76 9.41 15.94 4.82
N ALA A 77 8.43 15.48 5.60
CA ALA A 77 7.36 16.29 6.16
C ALA A 77 7.64 16.77 7.59
N SER A 78 8.72 16.30 8.23
CA SER A 78 9.11 16.68 9.59
C SER A 78 10.14 17.83 9.56
N PRO A 79 9.88 18.95 10.26
CA PRO A 79 10.89 19.98 10.49
C PRO A 79 11.97 19.54 11.50
N ASN A 80 11.75 18.45 12.23
CA ASN A 80 12.61 17.97 13.32
C ASN A 80 13.52 16.79 12.91
N ALA A 81 13.37 16.24 11.70
CA ALA A 81 14.25 15.19 11.20
C ALA A 81 15.70 15.70 11.10
N GLN A 82 16.61 15.09 11.86
CA GLN A 82 18.02 15.47 11.86
C GLN A 82 18.91 14.30 11.41
N ILE A 83 19.70 14.53 10.37
CA ILE A 83 20.80 13.64 10.00
C ILE A 83 21.91 13.87 11.04
N ILE A 84 22.25 12.85 11.82
CA ILE A 84 23.41 12.90 12.71
C ILE A 84 24.65 12.75 11.82
N THR A 85 25.15 13.86 11.29
CA THR A 85 26.41 13.87 10.53
C THR A 85 27.57 13.71 11.51
N GLY A 86 28.19 12.53 11.53
CA GLY A 86 29.25 12.19 12.48
C GLY A 86 30.52 13.03 12.29
N GLY A 87 30.80 13.90 13.27
CA GLY A 87 32.10 14.55 13.51
C GLY A 87 32.29 15.10 14.92
N GLY A 88 31.29 14.92 15.81
CA GLY A 88 31.35 15.33 17.21
C GLY A 88 31.53 14.13 18.13
N ASN A 89 32.45 14.25 19.08
CA ASN A 89 32.81 13.26 20.09
C ASN A 89 31.57 12.53 20.64
N LEU A 90 31.50 11.21 20.44
CA LEU A 90 30.47 10.36 21.02
C LEU A 90 30.60 10.45 22.55
N GLY A 91 29.61 11.05 23.21
CA GLY A 91 29.41 10.85 24.65
C GLY A 91 29.39 9.35 24.97
N PRO A 92 29.71 8.95 26.21
CA PRO A 92 29.87 7.54 26.53
C PRO A 92 28.61 6.76 26.16
N LYS A 93 28.82 5.58 25.56
CA LYS A 93 27.76 4.59 25.32
C LYS A 93 26.87 4.51 26.56
N PRO A 94 25.53 4.61 26.44
CA PRO A 94 24.66 4.36 27.59
C PRO A 94 24.91 2.92 28.06
N GLN A 95 25.62 2.79 29.17
CA GLN A 95 25.73 1.56 29.93
C GLN A 95 24.47 1.49 30.80
N GLY A 96 23.60 0.52 30.52
CA GLY A 96 22.42 0.27 31.33
C GLY A 96 21.17 0.08 30.48
N LEU A 97 21.08 -1.11 29.87
CA LEU A 97 19.84 -1.87 29.65
C LEU A 97 20.28 -3.28 29.21
N GLN A 98 20.99 -3.96 30.12
CA GLN A 98 21.09 -5.42 30.08
C GLN A 98 19.82 -5.96 30.72
N GLY A 99 18.77 -6.06 29.91
CA GLY A 99 17.57 -6.81 30.24
C GLY A 99 17.19 -7.60 29.00
N ASN A 100 17.56 -8.89 28.97
CA ASN A 100 16.97 -9.82 28.02
C ASN A 100 15.50 -10.01 28.45
N ILE A 101 14.58 -9.27 27.84
CA ILE A 101 13.18 -9.67 27.85
C ILE A 101 13.02 -10.63 26.68
N GLU A 102 12.88 -11.92 26.96
CA GLU A 102 12.57 -12.90 25.93
C GLU A 102 11.20 -12.59 25.33
N LEU A 103 11.14 -12.47 23.99
CA LEU A 103 9.93 -12.12 23.23
C LEU A 103 8.79 -13.15 23.38
N ASP A 104 9.06 -14.32 23.96
CA ASP A 104 8.12 -15.43 24.08
C ASP A 104 7.15 -15.26 25.26
N GLU A 105 7.50 -14.50 26.31
CA GLU A 105 6.61 -14.27 27.46
C GLU A 105 5.46 -13.28 27.17
N LEU A 106 5.61 -12.41 26.17
CA LEU A 106 4.55 -11.48 25.74
C LEU A 106 3.52 -12.12 24.81
N GLN A 107 3.82 -13.29 24.21
CA GLN A 107 2.92 -13.96 23.28
C GLN A 107 1.89 -14.88 23.95
N GLN A 108 2.17 -15.41 25.14
CA GLN A 108 1.31 -16.41 25.79
C GLN A 108 0.11 -15.85 26.57
N ARG A 109 -0.06 -14.52 26.67
CA ARG A 109 -1.16 -13.90 27.44
C ARG A 109 -2.31 -13.34 26.60
N VAL A 110 -2.40 -13.68 25.31
CA VAL A 110 -3.43 -13.14 24.39
C VAL A 110 -4.22 -14.26 23.71
N GLU A 111 -4.76 -15.22 24.47
CA GLU A 111 -5.63 -16.27 23.89
C GLU A 111 -7.07 -16.30 24.37
N GLU A 112 -7.52 -15.37 25.22
CA GLU A 112 -8.95 -15.24 25.52
C GLU A 112 -9.35 -13.76 25.62
N ASP A 113 -9.79 -13.16 24.51
CA ASP A 113 -10.46 -11.86 24.51
C ASP A 113 -11.98 -12.03 24.28
N PRO A 114 -12.81 -11.88 25.33
CA PRO A 114 -14.27 -11.91 25.22
C PRO A 114 -14.89 -10.61 24.67
N TYR A 115 -14.09 -9.60 24.31
CA TYR A 115 -14.55 -8.23 23.99
C TYR A 115 -14.23 -7.75 22.57
N ALA A 116 -14.03 -8.67 21.62
CA ALA A 116 -13.86 -8.36 20.19
C ALA A 116 -15.03 -7.53 19.59
N ALA A 117 -16.18 -7.47 20.26
CA ALA A 117 -17.36 -6.72 19.82
C ALA A 117 -17.42 -5.25 20.30
N SER A 118 -16.48 -4.73 21.10
CA SER A 118 -16.54 -3.33 21.61
C SER A 118 -15.32 -2.45 21.26
N GLN A 119 -14.40 -2.90 20.41
CA GLN A 119 -13.28 -2.07 19.94
C GLN A 119 -13.69 -1.05 18.87
N ALA A 120 -14.67 -1.37 18.03
CA ALA A 120 -15.10 -0.50 16.94
C ALA A 120 -15.76 0.80 17.45
N ASP A 121 -16.67 0.68 18.43
CA ASP A 121 -17.37 1.83 19.02
C ASP A 121 -16.45 2.74 19.84
N PHE A 122 -15.46 2.15 20.53
CA PHE A 122 -14.46 2.88 21.32
C PHE A 122 -13.50 3.68 20.42
N THR A 123 -13.04 3.06 19.32
CA THR A 123 -12.10 3.69 18.37
C THR A 123 -12.76 4.85 17.63
N GLN A 124 -14.06 4.74 17.36
CA GLN A 124 -14.86 5.76 16.68
C GLN A 124 -15.05 6.98 17.57
N HIS A 125 -15.67 6.87 18.76
CA HIS A 125 -15.93 8.04 19.61
C HIS A 125 -14.67 8.86 19.98
N MET A 126 -13.50 8.21 19.99
CA MET A 126 -12.23 8.86 20.31
C MET A 126 -11.58 9.63 19.16
N ALA A 127 -11.78 9.21 17.91
CA ALA A 127 -11.11 9.83 16.77
C ALA A 127 -11.64 11.26 16.47
N VAL A 128 -12.95 11.50 16.61
CA VAL A 128 -13.55 12.84 16.53
C VAL A 128 -13.14 13.73 17.69
N GLN A 129 -13.05 13.22 18.91
CA GLN A 129 -12.56 14.00 20.05
C GLN A 129 -11.08 14.40 19.89
N MET A 130 -10.28 13.57 19.23
CA MET A 130 -8.86 13.84 18.98
C MET A 130 -8.61 14.89 17.90
N LYS A 131 -9.35 14.88 16.78
CA LYS A 131 -9.22 15.96 15.76
C LYS A 131 -9.73 17.31 16.28
N GLN A 132 -10.64 17.30 17.26
CA GLN A 132 -11.04 18.50 18.00
C GLN A 132 -9.98 18.98 19.01
N ARG A 133 -9.11 18.07 19.50
CA ARG A 133 -8.03 18.37 20.45
C ARG A 133 -6.70 18.74 19.78
N ASP A 134 -6.41 18.21 18.60
CA ASP A 134 -5.23 18.53 17.81
C ASP A 134 -5.62 18.90 16.37
N PRO A 135 -5.64 20.21 16.02
CA PRO A 135 -5.98 20.67 14.67
C PRO A 135 -4.91 20.32 13.63
N THR A 136 -3.73 19.85 14.04
CA THR A 136 -2.63 19.46 13.14
C THR A 136 -2.71 17.99 12.70
N LEU A 137 -3.60 17.21 13.31
CA LEU A 137 -3.81 15.79 13.01
C LEU A 137 -4.25 15.57 11.57
N LYS A 138 -3.52 14.73 10.83
CA LYS A 138 -3.85 14.36 9.44
C LYS A 138 -4.09 12.88 9.28
N HIS A 139 -5.14 12.52 8.56
CA HIS A 139 -5.36 11.18 8.04
C HIS A 139 -4.87 11.11 6.60
N ILE A 140 -3.92 10.22 6.34
CA ILE A 140 -3.24 10.11 5.05
C ILE A 140 -3.53 8.73 4.48
N MET A 141 -3.99 8.69 3.23
CA MET A 141 -4.14 7.45 2.46
C MET A 141 -2.86 7.22 1.66
N VAL A 142 -2.16 6.13 1.95
CA VAL A 142 -1.02 5.64 1.17
C VAL A 142 -1.54 4.63 0.17
N ALA A 143 -1.43 4.92 -1.12
CA ALA A 143 -1.82 4.03 -2.20
C ALA A 143 -0.56 3.56 -2.94
N ASP A 144 -0.22 2.28 -2.76
CA ASP A 144 0.93 1.63 -3.37
C ASP A 144 0.45 0.73 -4.52
N LEU A 145 0.74 1.13 -5.75
CA LEU A 145 0.39 0.37 -6.96
C LEU A 145 1.67 0.04 -7.73
N GLY A 146 2.17 -1.16 -7.49
CA GLY A 146 3.33 -1.73 -8.18
C GLY A 146 2.96 -2.40 -9.51
N GLY A 147 3.87 -3.25 -9.99
CA GLY A 147 3.65 -4.04 -11.22
C GLY A 147 2.57 -5.13 -11.07
N GLY A 148 2.51 -5.78 -9.90
CA GLY A 148 1.62 -6.92 -9.66
C GLY A 148 0.80 -6.89 -8.37
N THR A 149 1.02 -5.89 -7.50
CA THR A 149 0.34 -5.75 -6.22
C THR A 149 -0.20 -4.33 -6.04
N PHE A 150 -1.32 -4.24 -5.33
CA PHE A 150 -1.94 -2.99 -4.94
C PHE A 150 -2.21 -3.03 -3.44
N ASP A 151 -1.57 -2.15 -2.67
CA ASP A 151 -1.80 -2.00 -1.24
C ASP A 151 -2.34 -0.59 -0.94
N VAL A 152 -3.26 -0.50 0.02
CA VAL A 152 -3.79 0.74 0.55
C VAL A 152 -3.62 0.73 2.05
N CYS A 153 -2.94 1.73 2.58
CA CYS A 153 -2.79 1.93 4.02
C CYS A 153 -3.36 3.29 4.42
N ILE A 154 -4.13 3.32 5.50
CA ILE A 154 -4.50 4.57 6.16
C ILE A 154 -3.56 4.77 7.33
N VAL A 155 -2.95 5.95 7.39
CA VAL A 155 -2.10 6.38 8.50
C VAL A 155 -2.61 7.66 9.12
N ARG A 156 -2.28 7.87 10.38
CA ARG A 156 -2.56 9.08 11.14
C ARG A 156 -1.24 9.74 11.50
N LYS A 157 -1.08 11.02 11.17
CA LYS A 157 0.12 11.82 11.47
C LYS A 157 -0.20 12.91 12.49
N TRP A 158 0.57 12.96 13.57
CA TRP A 158 0.62 14.08 14.49
C TRP A 158 1.80 14.97 14.10
N VAL A 159 1.55 16.26 13.87
CA VAL A 159 2.62 17.19 13.50
C VAL A 159 3.37 17.66 14.73
N GLU A 160 2.68 17.92 15.84
CA GLU A 160 3.34 18.39 17.06
C GLU A 160 4.30 17.36 17.65
N TRP A 161 3.94 16.07 17.60
CA TRP A 161 4.67 14.99 18.31
C TRP A 161 5.61 14.22 17.39
N ASP A 162 5.60 14.55 16.09
CA ASP A 162 6.37 13.86 15.07
C ASP A 162 6.19 12.33 15.14
N GLU A 163 4.92 11.91 15.08
CA GLU A 163 4.53 10.51 15.08
C GLU A 163 3.62 10.20 13.87
N ILE A 164 3.83 9.03 13.27
CA ILE A 164 2.87 8.44 12.34
C ILE A 164 2.45 7.06 12.83
N HIS A 165 1.14 6.86 12.91
CA HIS A 165 0.55 5.58 13.28
C HIS A 165 -0.13 4.98 12.06
N MET A 166 0.23 3.74 11.73
CA MET A 166 -0.52 2.96 10.75
C MET A 166 -1.81 2.47 11.40
N LEU A 167 -2.96 2.79 10.79
CA LEU A 167 -4.27 2.42 11.32
C LEU A 167 -4.73 1.10 10.74
N PHE A 168 -4.72 1.00 9.40
CA PHE A 168 -5.20 -0.18 8.70
C PHE A 168 -4.53 -0.32 7.34
N THR A 169 -4.36 -1.57 6.89
CA THR A 169 -3.82 -1.89 5.57
C THR A 169 -4.70 -2.96 4.91
N SER A 170 -5.10 -2.72 3.67
CA SER A 170 -5.70 -3.71 2.78
C SER A 170 -4.97 -3.70 1.43
N GLY A 171 -5.27 -4.66 0.55
CA GLY A 171 -4.61 -4.81 -0.74
C GLY A 171 -5.09 -6.00 -1.55
N ASP A 172 -4.69 -6.05 -2.82
CA ASP A 172 -4.87 -7.16 -3.76
C ASP A 172 -3.49 -7.60 -4.28
N GLU A 173 -3.10 -8.83 -3.92
CA GLU A 173 -1.78 -9.43 -4.24
C GLU A 173 -1.61 -9.77 -5.73
N ARG A 174 -2.65 -9.59 -6.54
CA ARG A 174 -2.67 -9.94 -7.97
C ARG A 174 -3.24 -8.81 -8.83
N LEU A 175 -3.04 -7.57 -8.39
CA LEU A 175 -3.53 -6.38 -9.05
C LEU A 175 -2.39 -5.37 -9.16
N GLY A 176 -1.98 -5.01 -10.37
CA GLY A 176 -0.95 -3.98 -10.55
C GLY A 176 -0.90 -3.42 -11.96
N GLY A 177 0.21 -2.75 -12.27
CA GLY A 177 0.50 -2.19 -13.59
C GLY A 177 0.38 -3.20 -14.73
N ASP A 178 0.66 -4.48 -14.49
CA ASP A 178 0.57 -5.55 -15.48
C ASP A 178 -0.88 -5.84 -15.90
N ASP A 179 -1.86 -5.65 -15.01
CA ASP A 179 -3.29 -5.81 -15.35
C ASP A 179 -3.76 -4.73 -16.34
N PHE A 180 -3.22 -3.51 -16.24
CA PHE A 180 -3.47 -2.45 -17.22
C PHE A 180 -2.86 -2.80 -18.58
N ASP A 181 -1.65 -3.36 -18.59
CA ASP A 181 -0.98 -3.82 -19.82
C ASP A 181 -1.80 -4.92 -20.48
N ILE A 182 -2.28 -5.90 -19.70
CA ILE A 182 -3.18 -6.97 -20.17
C ILE A 182 -4.50 -6.39 -20.71
N ALA A 183 -5.10 -5.41 -20.04
CA ALA A 183 -6.35 -4.80 -20.47
C ALA A 183 -6.22 -4.11 -21.84
N ILE A 184 -5.12 -3.40 -22.08
CA ILE A 184 -4.80 -2.82 -23.40
C ILE A 184 -4.73 -3.93 -24.45
N VAL A 185 -3.96 -4.98 -24.18
CA VAL A 185 -3.82 -6.10 -25.13
C VAL A 185 -5.17 -6.76 -25.43
N ASP A 186 -5.95 -7.07 -24.39
CA ASP A 186 -7.27 -7.68 -24.54
C ASP A 186 -8.24 -6.82 -25.36
N TRP A 187 -8.19 -5.49 -25.18
CA TRP A 187 -8.98 -4.55 -25.98
C TRP A 187 -8.53 -4.56 -27.45
N VAL A 188 -7.23 -4.42 -27.71
CA VAL A 188 -6.68 -4.41 -29.08
C VAL A 188 -7.05 -5.70 -29.82
N LEU A 189 -6.99 -6.85 -29.14
CA LEU A 189 -7.34 -8.14 -29.74
C LEU A 189 -8.83 -8.27 -30.07
N LYS A 190 -9.72 -7.72 -29.23
CA LYS A 190 -11.17 -7.72 -29.47
C LYS A 190 -11.55 -6.86 -30.67
N GLU A 191 -10.96 -5.69 -30.80
CA GLU A 191 -11.30 -4.73 -31.87
C GLU A 191 -10.74 -5.14 -33.23
N LEU A 192 -9.55 -5.74 -33.29
CA LEU A 192 -8.83 -5.91 -34.56
C LEU A 192 -8.84 -7.32 -35.15
N LYS A 193 -8.98 -8.35 -34.31
CA LYS A 193 -9.11 -9.74 -34.80
C LYS A 193 -10.12 -10.54 -33.97
N PRO A 194 -11.40 -10.16 -34.00
CA PRO A 194 -12.46 -10.86 -33.26
C PRO A 194 -12.56 -12.36 -33.63
N GLU A 195 -12.19 -12.73 -34.86
CA GLU A 195 -12.13 -14.13 -35.30
C GLU A 195 -11.00 -14.94 -34.63
N LEU A 196 -9.86 -14.31 -34.32
CA LEU A 196 -8.75 -14.94 -33.58
C LEU A 196 -9.05 -15.07 -32.08
N ALA A 197 -9.79 -14.11 -31.51
CA ALA A 197 -10.22 -14.16 -30.10
C ALA A 197 -11.12 -15.38 -29.79
N LYS A 198 -11.80 -15.93 -30.80
CA LYS A 198 -12.61 -17.16 -30.67
C LYS A 198 -11.76 -18.43 -30.56
N GLN A 199 -10.52 -18.43 -31.06
CA GLN A 199 -9.67 -19.62 -31.13
C GLN A 199 -8.68 -19.74 -29.96
N ARG A 200 -8.22 -18.61 -29.40
CA ARG A 200 -7.32 -18.54 -28.23
C ARG A 200 -7.54 -17.23 -27.46
N LYS A 201 -7.27 -17.22 -26.15
CA LYS A 201 -7.34 -16.00 -25.31
C LYS A 201 -6.43 -14.89 -25.86
N TRP A 202 -5.18 -15.21 -26.18
CA TRP A 202 -4.26 -14.35 -26.95
C TRP A 202 -3.77 -15.08 -28.21
N PRO A 203 -4.01 -14.53 -29.40
CA PRO A 203 -3.74 -15.21 -30.66
C PRO A 203 -2.33 -14.89 -31.20
N VAL A 204 -1.36 -14.75 -30.28
CA VAL A 204 0.06 -14.66 -30.57
C VAL A 204 0.77 -15.86 -29.91
N PRO A 205 1.83 -16.42 -30.53
CA PRO A 205 2.66 -17.46 -29.92
C PRO A 205 3.14 -17.04 -28.52
N ALA A 206 3.31 -17.99 -27.60
CA ALA A 206 3.75 -17.70 -26.23
C ALA A 206 5.04 -16.85 -26.19
N ALA A 207 5.98 -17.14 -27.08
CA ALA A 207 7.23 -16.38 -27.24
C ALA A 207 7.04 -14.90 -27.61
N GLN A 208 5.94 -14.55 -28.28
CA GLN A 208 5.64 -13.17 -28.70
C GLN A 208 4.76 -12.41 -27.69
N ARG A 209 4.15 -13.12 -26.71
CA ARG A 209 3.30 -12.51 -25.68
C ARG A 209 4.05 -11.48 -24.84
N GLN A 210 5.31 -11.78 -24.51
CA GLN A 210 6.13 -10.87 -23.72
C GLN A 210 6.42 -9.56 -24.47
N ASN A 211 6.70 -9.63 -25.77
CA ASN A 211 6.90 -8.42 -26.57
C ASN A 211 5.61 -7.60 -26.64
N LEU A 212 4.47 -8.25 -26.83
CA LEU A 212 3.18 -7.58 -26.85
C LEU A 212 2.87 -6.85 -25.54
N LEU A 213 3.08 -7.50 -24.39
CA LEU A 213 2.98 -6.88 -23.08
C LEU A 213 3.93 -5.70 -22.90
N LEU A 214 5.17 -5.82 -23.40
CA LEU A 214 6.14 -4.73 -23.34
C LEU A 214 5.69 -3.52 -24.19
N GLN A 215 5.10 -3.74 -25.36
CA GLN A 215 4.54 -2.66 -26.17
C GLN A 215 3.33 -2.01 -25.49
N ALA A 216 2.45 -2.82 -24.87
CA ALA A 216 1.31 -2.32 -24.10
C ALA A 216 1.77 -1.47 -22.91
N ARG A 217 2.80 -1.91 -22.18
CA ARG A 217 3.41 -1.14 -21.10
C ARG A 217 3.92 0.21 -21.58
N LYS A 218 4.69 0.23 -22.67
CA LYS A 218 5.20 1.48 -23.26
C LYS A 218 4.08 2.42 -23.68
N ALA A 219 3.01 1.88 -24.27
CA ALA A 219 1.84 2.66 -24.64
C ALA A 219 1.14 3.26 -23.39
N LYS A 220 0.93 2.46 -22.34
CA LYS A 220 0.38 2.91 -21.05
C LYS A 220 1.22 4.02 -20.42
N GLU A 221 2.54 3.81 -20.34
CA GLU A 221 3.48 4.81 -19.82
C GLU A 221 3.43 6.10 -20.64
N ARG A 222 3.39 5.99 -21.97
CA ARG A 222 3.27 7.15 -22.86
C ARG A 222 1.95 7.92 -22.64
N LEU A 223 0.84 7.21 -22.45
CA LEU A 223 -0.48 7.81 -22.19
C LEU A 223 -0.56 8.61 -20.88
N SER A 224 0.39 8.41 -19.96
CA SER A 224 0.51 9.21 -18.73
C SER A 224 0.94 10.65 -19.00
N SER A 225 1.62 10.90 -20.13
CA SER A 225 2.07 12.25 -20.53
C SER A 225 1.54 12.70 -21.90
N SER A 226 0.86 11.84 -22.65
CA SER A 226 0.37 12.13 -24.01
C SER A 226 -1.08 11.68 -24.21
N GLU A 227 -1.80 12.35 -25.10
CA GLU A 227 -3.21 12.01 -25.40
C GLU A 227 -3.35 10.69 -26.16
N THR A 228 -2.32 10.29 -26.90
CA THR A 228 -2.30 9.07 -27.70
C THR A 228 -0.97 8.33 -27.57
N ALA A 229 -1.01 7.03 -27.81
CA ALA A 229 0.15 6.19 -27.94
C ALA A 229 -0.08 5.16 -29.06
N GLU A 230 0.98 4.81 -29.78
CA GLU A 230 0.95 3.77 -30.80
C GLU A 230 1.43 2.44 -30.21
N LEU A 231 0.73 1.38 -30.56
CA LEU A 231 1.08 0.00 -30.24
C LEU A 231 1.17 -0.80 -31.54
N SER A 232 2.25 -1.57 -31.67
CA SER A 232 2.48 -2.42 -32.85
C SER A 232 2.33 -3.91 -32.49
N ILE A 233 1.51 -4.65 -33.25
CA ILE A 233 1.34 -6.11 -33.14
C ILE A 233 1.59 -6.76 -34.51
N GLY A 234 2.79 -7.30 -34.71
CA GLY A 234 3.22 -7.70 -36.06
C GLY A 234 3.22 -6.48 -36.97
N ASP A 235 2.54 -6.57 -38.11
CA ASP A 235 2.42 -5.46 -39.08
C ASP A 235 1.29 -4.46 -38.73
N LEU A 236 0.48 -4.74 -37.71
CA LEU A 236 -0.63 -3.88 -37.31
C LEU A 236 -0.15 -2.76 -36.40
N LYS A 237 -0.53 -1.53 -36.74
CA LYS A 237 -0.38 -0.35 -35.88
C LYS A 237 -1.73 0.07 -35.35
N VAL A 238 -1.78 0.33 -34.04
CA VAL A 238 -3.00 0.66 -33.32
C VAL A 238 -2.74 1.89 -32.49
N THR A 239 -3.58 2.92 -32.66
CA THR A 239 -3.52 4.11 -31.82
C THR A 239 -4.48 3.93 -30.65
N VAL A 240 -3.94 3.98 -29.44
CA VAL A 240 -4.72 4.03 -28.19
C VAL A 240 -4.80 5.49 -27.77
N SER A 241 -5.99 6.04 -27.58
CA SER A 241 -6.16 7.35 -26.93
C SER A 241 -6.30 7.21 -25.42
N ARG A 242 -6.05 8.29 -24.68
CA ARG A 242 -6.26 8.32 -23.22
C ARG A 242 -7.72 8.05 -22.85
N ASP A 243 -8.67 8.54 -23.65
CA ASP A 243 -10.10 8.28 -23.42
C ASP A 243 -10.47 6.81 -23.68
N ASN A 244 -9.92 6.20 -24.73
CA ASN A 244 -10.09 4.76 -24.93
C ASN A 244 -9.48 3.99 -23.76
N PHE A 245 -8.28 4.36 -23.32
CA PHE A 245 -7.61 3.71 -22.21
C PHE A 245 -8.40 3.79 -20.90
N ARG A 246 -9.01 4.95 -20.59
CA ARG A 246 -9.91 5.12 -19.43
C ARG A 246 -11.02 4.07 -19.41
N VAL A 247 -11.64 3.80 -20.56
CA VAL A 247 -12.70 2.78 -20.69
C VAL A 247 -12.11 1.37 -20.56
N VAL A 248 -10.98 1.13 -21.21
CA VAL A 248 -10.30 -0.18 -21.24
C VAL A 248 -9.86 -0.62 -19.84
N CYS A 249 -9.38 0.29 -19.02
CA CYS A 249 -8.90 -0.03 -17.68
C CYS A 249 -9.99 -0.08 -16.60
N LEU A 250 -11.26 0.20 -16.93
CA LEU A 250 -12.36 0.17 -15.95
C LEU A 250 -12.42 -1.12 -15.11
N PRO A 251 -12.26 -2.34 -15.67
CA PRO A 251 -12.28 -3.55 -14.86
C PRO A 251 -11.12 -3.63 -13.86
N VAL A 252 -9.95 -3.11 -14.22
CA VAL A 252 -8.77 -3.06 -13.34
C VAL A 252 -9.01 -2.05 -12.22
N LEU A 253 -9.51 -0.87 -12.57
CA LEU A 253 -9.89 0.18 -11.62
C LEU A 253 -10.96 -0.33 -10.63
N GLN A 254 -11.97 -1.05 -11.09
CA GLN A 254 -13.01 -1.61 -10.22
C GLN A 254 -12.46 -2.54 -9.13
N ARG A 255 -11.38 -3.30 -9.41
CA ARG A 255 -10.74 -4.16 -8.41
C ARG A 255 -10.08 -3.36 -7.29
N MET A 256 -9.56 -2.16 -7.58
CA MET A 256 -8.93 -1.29 -6.58
C MET A 256 -9.94 -0.78 -5.54
N LEU A 257 -11.23 -0.70 -5.88
CA LEU A 257 -12.26 -0.17 -4.98
C LEU A 257 -12.41 -1.00 -3.70
N GLN A 258 -12.23 -2.32 -3.76
CA GLN A 258 -12.38 -3.17 -2.58
C GLN A 258 -11.29 -2.88 -1.53
N PRO A 259 -9.98 -2.95 -1.84
CA PRO A 259 -8.93 -2.56 -0.91
C PRO A 259 -9.07 -1.15 -0.34
N ILE A 260 -9.45 -0.17 -1.17
CA ILE A 260 -9.68 1.22 -0.73
C ILE A 260 -10.79 1.28 0.33
N ARG A 261 -11.90 0.58 0.11
CA ARG A 261 -13.02 0.55 1.05
C ARG A 261 -12.71 -0.19 2.33
N GLU A 262 -12.04 -1.34 2.23
CA GLU A 262 -11.61 -2.09 3.41
C GLU A 262 -10.64 -1.28 4.27
N ALA A 263 -9.69 -0.58 3.64
CA ALA A 263 -8.75 0.27 4.37
C ALA A 263 -9.44 1.46 5.05
N ALA A 264 -10.36 2.13 4.37
CA ALA A 264 -11.13 3.21 4.98
C ALA A 264 -12.07 2.71 6.08
N TYR A 265 -12.76 1.58 5.86
CA TYR A 265 -13.63 0.96 6.85
C TYR A 265 -12.84 0.60 8.12
N GLY A 266 -11.72 -0.11 7.97
CA GLY A 266 -10.88 -0.54 9.09
C GLY A 266 -10.19 0.61 9.82
N ALA A 267 -10.10 1.79 9.19
CA ALA A 267 -9.60 3.01 9.81
C ALA A 267 -10.72 3.97 10.26
N HIS A 268 -11.98 3.54 10.24
CA HIS A 268 -13.15 4.35 10.60
C HIS A 268 -13.28 5.66 9.81
N LEU A 269 -12.81 5.68 8.56
CA LEU A 269 -12.95 6.81 7.65
C LEU A 269 -14.22 6.71 6.81
N ARG A 270 -14.81 7.87 6.48
CA ARG A 270 -15.91 7.96 5.51
C ARG A 270 -15.39 8.47 4.17
N LEU A 271 -15.57 7.66 3.12
CA LEU A 271 -15.21 8.07 1.76
C LEU A 271 -16.41 8.69 1.03
N PRO A 272 -16.25 9.84 0.35
CA PRO A 272 -17.32 10.46 -0.45
C PRO A 272 -18.05 9.49 -1.39
N PHE A 273 -17.35 8.56 -2.02
CA PHE A 273 -17.97 7.65 -2.99
C PHE A 273 -18.80 6.51 -2.39
N GLU A 274 -18.69 6.23 -1.08
CA GLU A 274 -19.57 5.26 -0.42
C GLU A 274 -21.03 5.74 -0.45
N SER A 275 -21.26 7.05 -0.60
CA SER A 275 -22.60 7.60 -0.87
C SER A 275 -23.08 7.37 -2.32
N LEU A 276 -22.17 7.05 -3.24
CA LEU A 276 -22.41 7.07 -4.70
C LEU A 276 -22.42 5.70 -5.38
N ALA A 277 -21.77 4.66 -4.85
CA ALA A 277 -21.62 3.42 -5.63
C ALA A 277 -21.55 2.13 -4.80
N LEU A 278 -22.68 1.45 -4.70
CA LEU A 278 -22.74 0.00 -4.44
C LEU A 278 -23.96 -0.65 -5.09
N ASP A 279 -25.08 0.07 -5.15
CA ASP A 279 -26.30 -0.48 -5.75
C ASP A 279 -26.30 -0.50 -7.28
N THR A 280 -25.41 0.21 -7.97
CA THR A 280 -25.56 0.41 -9.42
C THR A 280 -24.81 -0.63 -10.26
N VAL A 281 -23.58 -0.98 -9.86
CA VAL A 281 -22.69 -1.84 -10.68
C VAL A 281 -22.99 -3.33 -10.47
N GLU A 282 -23.19 -3.75 -9.22
CA GLU A 282 -23.52 -5.14 -8.90
C GLU A 282 -24.93 -5.51 -9.41
N MET A 283 -25.87 -4.56 -9.34
CA MET A 283 -27.22 -4.71 -9.89
C MET A 283 -27.24 -4.67 -11.41
N ALA A 284 -26.42 -3.86 -12.07
CA ALA A 284 -26.30 -3.90 -13.53
C ALA A 284 -25.79 -5.27 -14.01
N GLY A 285 -24.80 -5.86 -13.32
CA GLY A 285 -24.32 -7.21 -13.60
C GLY A 285 -25.37 -8.31 -13.35
N LYS A 286 -26.10 -8.23 -12.21
CA LYS A 286 -27.17 -9.19 -11.85
C LYS A 286 -28.43 -9.04 -12.72
N ALA A 287 -28.80 -7.82 -13.12
CA ALA A 287 -29.96 -7.55 -13.97
C ALA A 287 -29.74 -8.02 -15.41
N ARG A 288 -28.53 -7.85 -15.95
CA ARG A 288 -28.16 -8.35 -17.28
C ARG A 288 -28.23 -9.88 -17.36
N LYS A 289 -27.92 -10.59 -16.26
CA LYS A 289 -28.07 -12.05 -16.15
C LYS A 289 -29.51 -12.54 -15.92
N ARG A 290 -30.42 -11.70 -15.42
CA ARG A 290 -31.77 -12.13 -14.97
C ARG A 290 -32.94 -11.52 -15.72
N LYS A 291 -32.73 -10.70 -16.77
CA LYS A 291 -33.79 -9.96 -17.50
C LYS A 291 -34.77 -9.25 -16.54
N MET A 292 -34.26 -8.63 -15.47
CA MET A 292 -35.09 -7.89 -14.52
C MET A 292 -35.63 -6.61 -15.16
N SER A 293 -36.86 -6.23 -14.83
CA SER A 293 -37.43 -4.96 -15.28
C SER A 293 -36.82 -3.77 -14.53
N GLU A 294 -36.89 -2.59 -15.13
CA GLU A 294 -36.39 -1.34 -14.53
C GLU A 294 -37.08 -1.01 -13.18
N LYS A 295 -38.35 -1.38 -13.03
CA LYS A 295 -39.09 -1.24 -11.76
C LYS A 295 -38.54 -2.15 -10.65
N ASP A 296 -38.12 -3.37 -10.99
CA ASP A 296 -37.56 -4.31 -10.01
C ASP A 296 -36.17 -3.87 -9.52
N LEU A 297 -35.39 -3.30 -10.44
CA LEU A 297 -34.12 -2.64 -10.15
C LEU A 297 -34.31 -1.47 -9.19
N GLN A 298 -35.28 -0.59 -9.44
CA GLN A 298 -35.56 0.54 -8.55
C GLN A 298 -36.06 0.11 -7.17
N ARG A 299 -36.84 -0.98 -7.08
CA ARG A 299 -37.36 -1.48 -5.80
C ARG A 299 -36.28 -2.13 -4.95
N LYS A 300 -35.38 -2.89 -5.57
CA LYS A 300 -34.22 -3.49 -4.89
C LYS A 300 -33.19 -2.46 -4.47
N SER A 301 -32.90 -1.46 -5.31
CA SER A 301 -31.96 -0.39 -4.92
C SER A 301 -32.51 0.38 -3.72
N ARG A 302 -33.81 0.71 -3.68
CA ARG A 302 -34.43 1.32 -2.49
C ARG A 302 -34.34 0.42 -1.25
N SER A 303 -34.56 -0.88 -1.38
CA SER A 303 -34.45 -1.84 -0.28
C SER A 303 -33.02 -2.00 0.23
N LEU A 304 -32.02 -1.99 -0.66
CA LEU A 304 -30.60 -2.08 -0.31
C LEU A 304 -30.07 -0.78 0.27
N ARG A 305 -30.50 0.39 -0.24
CA ARG A 305 -30.27 1.69 0.40
C ARG A 305 -30.85 1.72 1.79
N ALA A 306 -32.07 1.23 1.98
CA ALA A 306 -32.69 1.16 3.31
C ALA A 306 -31.92 0.22 4.27
N LYS A 307 -31.39 -0.91 3.77
CA LYS A 307 -30.53 -1.83 4.54
C LYS A 307 -29.14 -1.27 4.83
N HIS A 308 -28.51 -0.56 3.89
CA HIS A 308 -27.24 0.14 4.12
C HIS A 308 -27.41 1.34 5.05
N LYS A 309 -28.56 2.01 5.00
CA LYS A 309 -28.90 3.06 5.95
C LYS A 309 -29.06 2.53 7.38
N SER A 310 -29.40 1.24 7.56
CA SER A 310 -29.56 0.59 8.86
C SER A 310 -28.36 -0.25 9.30
N THR A 311 -27.24 -0.25 8.56
CA THR A 311 -26.01 -0.95 8.94
C THR A 311 -24.88 0.07 9.04
N ASP A 312 -24.62 0.56 10.26
CA ASP A 312 -23.36 1.18 10.72
C ASP A 312 -22.83 2.43 9.98
N ILE A 313 -23.64 3.11 9.14
CA ILE A 313 -23.19 4.31 8.41
C ILE A 313 -23.46 5.61 9.19
N GLU A 314 -24.47 5.65 10.07
CA GLU A 314 -24.88 6.90 10.75
C GLU A 314 -23.94 7.30 11.90
N ASP A 315 -23.17 6.37 12.48
CA ASP A 315 -22.25 6.66 13.59
C ASP A 315 -20.80 6.94 13.19
N ARG A 316 -20.41 6.72 11.92
CA ARG A 316 -19.01 6.94 11.52
C ARG A 316 -18.67 8.42 11.57
N ASP A 317 -17.76 8.74 12.46
CA ASP A 317 -17.03 9.98 12.53
C ASP A 317 -16.75 10.58 11.14
N GLU A 318 -17.00 11.87 11.00
CA GLU A 318 -16.86 12.64 9.75
C GLU A 318 -15.39 12.83 9.32
N ILE A 319 -14.52 11.88 9.65
CA ILE A 319 -13.09 11.94 9.38
C ILE A 319 -12.86 11.65 7.91
N LYS A 320 -12.40 12.70 7.23
CA LYS A 320 -12.01 12.70 5.82
C LYS A 320 -10.53 12.36 5.70
N VAL A 321 -10.17 11.78 4.57
CA VAL A 321 -8.77 11.75 4.12
C VAL A 321 -8.33 13.20 3.93
N ASP A 322 -7.19 13.57 4.51
CA ASP A 322 -6.61 14.90 4.39
C ASP A 322 -5.58 14.94 3.23
N GLU A 323 -4.83 13.86 3.03
CA GLU A 323 -3.81 13.73 1.98
C GLU A 323 -3.80 12.31 1.36
N ILE A 324 -3.43 12.22 0.08
CA ILE A 324 -3.11 10.95 -0.58
C ILE A 324 -1.65 10.95 -1.00
N LEU A 325 -0.97 9.88 -0.64
CA LEU A 325 0.45 9.62 -0.86
C LEU A 325 0.56 8.44 -1.84
N LEU A 326 1.20 8.67 -2.99
CA LEU A 326 1.27 7.70 -4.08
C LEU A 326 2.61 6.99 -4.10
N ILE A 327 2.59 5.65 -4.13
CA ILE A 327 3.77 4.79 -4.20
C ILE A 327 3.63 3.84 -5.40
N GLY A 328 4.75 3.56 -6.07
CA GLY A 328 4.80 2.66 -7.22
C GLY A 328 4.47 3.34 -8.54
N ALA A 329 5.21 2.97 -9.59
CA ALA A 329 5.16 3.61 -10.90
C ALA A 329 3.76 3.56 -11.56
N ALA A 330 2.97 2.53 -11.30
CA ALA A 330 1.65 2.41 -11.91
C ALA A 330 0.66 3.47 -11.38
N THR A 331 0.95 4.14 -10.25
CA THR A 331 0.18 5.32 -9.80
C THR A 331 0.33 6.55 -10.70
N TRP A 332 1.31 6.59 -11.61
CA TRP A 332 1.38 7.64 -12.65
C TRP A 332 0.23 7.57 -13.65
N THR A 333 -0.44 6.43 -13.75
CA THR A 333 -1.60 6.24 -14.61
C THR A 333 -2.70 7.27 -14.27
N PRO A 334 -3.07 8.19 -15.19
CA PRO A 334 -4.01 9.27 -14.87
C PRO A 334 -5.36 8.78 -14.33
N ALA A 335 -5.88 7.70 -14.88
CA ALA A 335 -7.15 7.10 -14.46
C ALA A 335 -7.11 6.55 -13.01
N VAL A 336 -5.93 6.15 -12.51
CA VAL A 336 -5.73 5.76 -11.10
C VAL A 336 -5.86 6.97 -10.19
N ARG A 337 -5.19 8.08 -10.54
CA ARG A 337 -5.24 9.34 -9.77
C ARG A 337 -6.64 9.93 -9.74
N GLU A 338 -7.31 9.93 -10.89
CA GLU A 338 -8.71 10.33 -11.03
C GLU A 338 -9.62 9.48 -10.14
N MET A 339 -9.44 8.15 -10.13
CA MET A 339 -10.22 7.28 -9.25
C MET A 339 -9.98 7.59 -7.77
N LEU A 340 -8.72 7.74 -7.33
CA LEU A 340 -8.40 8.05 -5.94
C LEU A 340 -9.02 9.39 -5.52
N MET A 341 -9.00 10.40 -6.41
CA MET A 341 -9.68 11.68 -6.20
C MET A 341 -11.20 11.51 -6.11
N LEU A 342 -11.82 10.75 -7.02
CA LEU A 342 -13.27 10.49 -6.97
C LEU A 342 -13.66 9.73 -5.70
N CYS A 343 -12.80 8.83 -5.23
CA CYS A 343 -13.04 8.07 -4.01
C CYS A 343 -12.97 8.96 -2.77
N THR A 344 -11.93 9.78 -2.65
CA THR A 344 -11.59 10.48 -1.41
C THR A 344 -12.04 11.93 -1.37
N GLY A 345 -12.29 12.55 -2.53
CA GLY A 345 -12.43 14.00 -2.69
C GLY A 345 -11.10 14.76 -2.63
N VAL A 346 -9.97 14.07 -2.50
CA VAL A 346 -8.63 14.66 -2.30
C VAL A 346 -7.79 14.48 -3.56
N GLN A 347 -7.05 15.52 -3.94
CA GLN A 347 -6.09 15.41 -5.04
C GLN A 347 -4.84 14.64 -4.59
N PRO A 348 -4.42 13.57 -5.29
CA PRO A 348 -3.18 12.88 -4.97
C PRO A 348 -1.95 13.78 -5.11
N ASN A 349 -1.12 13.80 -4.06
CA ASN A 349 0.08 14.63 -4.00
C ASN A 349 1.32 13.75 -4.25
N SER A 350 2.13 14.12 -5.24
CA SER A 350 3.44 13.49 -5.52
C SER A 350 4.63 14.41 -5.27
N ALA A 351 4.42 15.62 -4.75
CA ALA A 351 5.49 16.59 -4.54
C ALA A 351 6.32 16.27 -3.27
N VAL A 352 5.72 15.60 -2.28
CA VAL A 352 6.39 15.32 -1.00
C VAL A 352 7.38 14.17 -1.15
N ILE A 353 7.04 13.14 -1.91
CA ILE A 353 7.89 11.98 -2.11
C ILE A 353 7.70 11.42 -3.51
N ASP A 354 8.81 11.00 -4.13
CA ASP A 354 8.80 10.37 -5.43
C ASP A 354 8.24 8.93 -5.31
N PRO A 355 7.12 8.60 -5.98
CA PRO A 355 6.48 7.30 -5.90
C PRO A 355 7.39 6.11 -6.23
N GLU A 356 8.41 6.32 -7.09
CA GLU A 356 9.27 5.24 -7.57
C GLU A 356 10.44 4.93 -6.62
N THR A 357 10.87 5.92 -5.82
CA THR A 357 12.01 5.78 -4.91
C THR A 357 11.63 5.76 -3.43
N ALA A 358 10.38 6.06 -3.09
CA ALA A 358 9.89 6.17 -1.73
C ALA A 358 10.24 4.98 -0.82
N VAL A 359 9.98 3.77 -1.29
CA VAL A 359 10.22 2.52 -0.54
C VAL A 359 11.71 2.34 -0.27
N ALA A 360 12.54 2.54 -1.29
CA ALA A 360 14.00 2.42 -1.16
C ALA A 360 14.57 3.48 -0.21
N LEU A 361 14.09 4.72 -0.31
CA LEU A 361 14.46 5.79 0.62
C LEU A 361 14.08 5.44 2.05
N GLY A 362 12.88 4.89 2.27
CA GLY A 362 12.43 4.42 3.57
C GLY A 362 13.31 3.30 4.14
N ALA A 363 13.77 2.39 3.30
CA ALA A 363 14.69 1.33 3.69
C ALA A 363 16.05 1.89 4.14
N VAL A 364 16.57 2.89 3.43
CA VAL A 364 17.81 3.59 3.81
C VAL A 364 17.67 4.31 5.14
N ILE A 365 16.54 4.99 5.36
CA ILE A 365 16.22 5.67 6.60
C ILE A 365 16.20 4.67 7.77
N LEU A 366 15.46 3.57 7.63
CA LEU A 366 15.39 2.56 8.67
C LEU A 366 16.76 1.92 8.95
N ALA A 367 17.54 1.63 7.91
CA ALA A 367 18.90 1.11 8.09
C ALA A 367 19.78 2.11 8.86
N SER A 368 19.66 3.40 8.57
CA SER A 368 20.40 4.47 9.25
C SER A 368 20.02 4.58 10.72
N ILE A 369 18.73 4.46 11.05
CA ILE A 369 18.24 4.40 12.43
C ILE A 369 18.79 3.17 13.16
N MET A 370 18.77 2.01 12.51
CA MET A 370 19.28 0.76 13.10
C MET A 370 20.78 0.81 13.40
N ASP A 371 21.55 1.59 12.64
CA ASP A 371 22.98 1.82 12.85
C ASP A 371 23.27 3.09 13.70
N ASN A 372 22.24 3.65 14.35
CA ASN A 372 22.29 4.86 15.18
C ASN A 372 22.89 6.10 14.47
N GLN A 373 22.76 6.17 13.15
CA GLN A 373 23.22 7.30 12.33
C GLN A 373 22.14 8.38 12.16
N MET A 374 20.91 8.09 12.56
CA MET A 374 19.77 8.98 12.39
C MET A 374 18.77 8.78 13.52
N VAL A 375 18.14 9.88 13.93
CA VAL A 375 16.90 9.87 14.71
C VAL A 375 15.82 10.42 13.80
N ASP A 376 14.71 9.69 13.70
CA ASP A 376 13.57 10.01 12.84
C ASP A 376 12.29 10.06 13.69
N MET A 377 11.28 10.69 13.10
CA MET A 377 9.86 10.56 13.41
C MET A 377 9.48 9.10 13.68
N GLN A 378 8.74 8.86 14.76
CA GLN A 378 8.38 7.51 15.15
C GLN A 378 7.22 7.00 14.28
N VAL A 379 7.48 5.92 13.52
CA VAL A 379 6.44 5.21 12.77
C VAL A 379 6.04 3.94 13.52
N HIS A 380 4.80 3.93 14.01
CA HIS A 380 4.20 2.85 14.77
C HIS A 380 3.33 1.97 13.87
N SER A 381 3.65 0.67 13.81
CA SER A 381 2.78 -0.36 13.23
C SER A 381 1.45 -0.46 13.99
N ASN A 382 0.38 -0.97 13.37
CA ASN A 382 -0.97 -1.00 13.95
C ASN A 382 -1.04 -1.46 15.41
N TRP A 383 -0.31 -2.51 15.79
CA TRP A 383 -0.32 -2.98 17.18
C TRP A 383 0.36 -2.00 18.14
N ARG A 384 1.50 -1.41 17.73
CA ARG A 384 2.20 -0.39 18.51
C ARG A 384 1.37 0.87 18.60
N ALA A 385 0.74 1.27 17.51
CA ALA A 385 -0.20 2.38 17.49
C ALA A 385 -1.35 2.14 18.46
N ALA A 386 -1.97 0.95 18.44
CA ALA A 386 -3.04 0.58 19.36
C ALA A 386 -2.59 0.61 20.83
N TRP A 387 -1.38 0.13 21.13
CA TRP A 387 -0.81 0.17 22.48
C TRP A 387 -0.42 1.58 22.92
N THR A 388 0.26 2.35 22.07
CA THR A 388 0.59 3.76 22.34
C THR A 388 -0.69 4.53 22.59
N GLN A 389 -1.72 4.34 21.76
CA GLN A 389 -3.04 4.92 21.93
C GLN A 389 -3.67 4.52 23.27
N TYR A 390 -3.69 3.21 23.57
CA TYR A 390 -4.20 2.68 24.83
C TYR A 390 -3.53 3.30 26.07
N LEU A 391 -2.22 3.58 25.99
CA LEU A 391 -1.44 4.18 27.06
C LEU A 391 -1.64 5.71 27.16
N LEU A 392 -1.70 6.41 26.02
CA LEU A 392 -1.99 7.85 25.99
C LEU A 392 -3.38 8.16 26.55
N ASP A 393 -4.35 7.26 26.33
CA ASP A 393 -5.70 7.37 26.86
C ASP A 393 -5.80 7.01 28.35
N ARG A 394 -4.73 6.47 28.95
CA ARG A 394 -4.64 6.07 30.36
C ARG A 394 -3.30 6.52 30.96
N PRO A 395 -3.09 7.84 31.15
CA PRO A 395 -1.84 8.37 31.69
C PRO A 395 -1.48 7.76 33.05
N GLU A 396 -2.46 7.35 33.84
CA GLU A 396 -2.28 6.64 35.11
C GLU A 396 -1.59 5.27 34.97
N LEU A 397 -1.69 4.62 33.80
CA LEU A 397 -0.94 3.39 33.50
C LEU A 397 0.49 3.69 33.11
N VAL A 398 0.75 4.81 32.43
CA VAL A 398 2.11 5.26 32.09
C VAL A 398 2.88 5.59 33.37
N GLU A 399 2.26 6.28 34.33
CA GLU A 399 2.86 6.55 35.64
C GLU A 399 3.22 5.26 36.40
N LYS A 400 2.34 4.25 36.37
CA LYS A 400 2.61 2.93 36.97
C LYS A 400 3.72 2.13 36.28
N LEU A 401 3.90 2.31 34.96
CA LEU A 401 4.98 1.68 34.19
C LEU A 401 6.34 2.34 34.43
N GLN A 402 6.35 3.59 34.92
CA GLN A 402 7.56 4.32 35.31
C GLN A 402 7.98 4.04 36.76
N GLU A 403 7.14 3.41 37.57
CA GLU A 403 7.55 2.92 38.89
C GLU A 403 8.62 1.83 38.70
N PRO A 404 9.79 1.94 39.35
CA PRO A 404 10.81 0.92 39.24
C PRO A 404 10.21 -0.41 39.69
N VAL A 405 10.33 -1.42 38.83
CA VAL A 405 9.94 -2.80 39.13
C VAL A 405 10.57 -3.14 40.48
N ARG A 406 9.75 -3.23 41.53
CA ARG A 406 10.23 -3.70 42.83
C ARG A 406 10.72 -5.13 42.61
N ALA A 407 12.01 -5.30 42.83
CA ALA A 407 12.76 -6.54 42.62
C ALA A 407 12.14 -7.76 43.29
#